data_AF-A0AAV2IMH0-F1
#
_entry.id   AF-A0AAV2IMH0-F1
#
_cell.length_a   1.000
_cell.length_b   1.000
_cell.length_c   1.000
_cell.angle_alpha   90.00
_cell.angle_beta   90.00
_cell.angle_gamma   90.00
#
_symmetry.space_group_name_H-M   'P 1'
#
loop_
_entity.id
_entity.type
_entity.pdbx_description
1 polymer ?
#
loop_
_entity_poly.entity_id
_entity_poly.type
_entity_poly.pdbx_seq_one_letter_code
_entity_poly.pdbx_strand_id
1 'polypeptide(L)'
;MSSESPNSGKGQPAISSNYSEIDLLLIGKTGNGKSATANTILGRKSFDCKAATTSVTKEVQYEHTEFNGRIITVVDGPGVVDTPGHENIHEATKLVIDAMQDAVLLNPKGYHAFLLVVRYGGRFTAEDTGVIKTLKAIFGQEFVKNFCILVMTCGDSFAVDEIDNGQTFEDWCKEQKGVFQQLLKECENRIVLFNNATEDKNVKDGQMNELISIVENLKSGGKRYTDEHFRNVQKARDDLFIELKEPVIRQETLTRISLILHDFEKLSDGEAGDTLEKSKDLLLQAEQLQKQIREADRETGILEESLSSVKSLVKTLESKVAFETQRNELHLEMVRKENELKQRYEEETRFYKEELEQLYETPPFQDQQMRMERVTGEEEAKRKWKNVVAEYKAINFQVGKILQSEIDEKDEILAKVLKTVEKENLKDASRLKTARQNYKKMKEKYNCDVKENLKEKFKEDKTCPIL
;
A
#
# COMPACT_ATOMS: atom_id res chain seq x y z
N MET A 1 76.51 23.31 46.25
CA MET A 1 77.48 23.73 45.24
C MET A 1 77.37 22.78 44.06
N SER A 2 77.43 23.39 42.88
CA SER A 2 76.92 22.95 41.59
C SER A 2 77.84 21.97 40.85
N SER A 3 77.37 21.64 39.63
CA SER A 3 78.10 21.19 38.42
C SER A 3 78.28 19.68 38.26
N GLU A 4 78.06 19.05 37.11
CA GLU A 4 77.49 19.44 35.79
C GLU A 4 77.27 18.13 35.01
N SER A 5 76.25 18.07 34.13
CA SER A 5 76.27 17.23 32.92
C SER A 5 75.23 17.73 31.92
N PRO A 6 75.49 17.63 30.59
CA PRO A 6 75.04 18.62 29.62
C PRO A 6 73.79 18.19 28.84
N ASN A 7 73.02 19.21 28.48
CA ASN A 7 71.97 19.19 27.48
C ASN A 7 72.57 19.14 26.06
N SER A 8 72.14 18.19 25.24
CA SER A 8 72.18 18.34 23.78
C SER A 8 70.93 17.72 23.18
N GLY A 9 69.92 18.57 23.00
CA GLY A 9 68.75 18.26 22.20
C GLY A 9 69.13 17.99 20.74
N LYS A 10 68.57 16.91 20.19
CA LYS A 10 68.18 16.86 18.78
C LYS A 10 66.70 16.55 18.75
N GLY A 11 65.92 17.55 18.36
CA GLY A 11 64.50 17.39 18.10
C GLY A 11 64.30 16.29 17.07
N GLN A 12 63.52 15.29 17.43
CA GLN A 12 62.84 14.47 16.45
C GLN A 12 61.95 15.41 15.63
N PRO A 13 62.01 15.39 14.29
CA PRO A 13 61.00 16.06 13.51
C PRO A 13 59.66 15.42 13.86
N ALA A 14 58.70 16.25 14.24
CA ALA A 14 57.30 15.85 14.33
C ALA A 14 56.86 15.44 12.91
N ILE A 15 56.85 14.13 12.64
CA ILE A 15 56.26 13.57 11.44
C ILE A 15 54.75 13.60 11.64
N SER A 16 54.10 14.44 10.86
CA SER A 16 52.65 14.53 10.71
C SER A 16 52.03 13.16 10.36
N SER A 17 50.97 12.81 11.05
CA SER A 17 50.25 11.54 11.04
C SER A 17 49.51 11.16 9.73
N ASN A 18 49.40 9.84 9.50
CA ASN A 18 48.26 9.08 8.92
C ASN A 18 48.17 8.82 7.39
N TYR A 19 48.70 7.67 6.91
CA TYR A 19 48.01 6.69 6.01
C TYR A 19 48.78 5.35 5.99
N SER A 20 48.72 4.56 7.07
CA SER A 20 49.28 3.20 7.10
C SER A 20 48.28 2.12 6.69
N GLU A 21 46.98 2.45 6.60
CA GLU A 21 45.88 1.52 6.34
C GLU A 21 44.87 2.14 5.37
N ILE A 22 44.45 1.39 4.36
CA ILE A 22 43.38 1.72 3.41
C ILE A 22 42.36 0.57 3.47
N ASP A 23 41.08 0.90 3.59
CA ASP A 23 39.99 -0.06 3.71
C ASP A 23 38.95 0.23 2.64
N LEU A 24 38.70 -0.75 1.78
CA LEU A 24 37.91 -0.63 0.56
C LEU A 24 36.75 -1.62 0.60
N LEU A 25 35.54 -1.17 0.23
CA LEU A 25 34.37 -2.03 0.08
C LEU A 25 33.92 -2.06 -1.38
N LEU A 26 33.92 -3.23 -2.00
CA LEU A 26 33.46 -3.41 -3.37
C LEU A 26 31.95 -3.60 -3.41
N ILE A 27 31.28 -2.84 -4.26
CA ILE A 27 29.81 -2.86 -4.43
C ILE A 27 29.45 -2.82 -5.92
N GLY A 28 28.22 -3.19 -6.25
CA GLY A 28 27.69 -3.12 -7.60
C GLY A 28 26.96 -4.39 -8.04
N LYS A 29 26.49 -4.38 -9.29
CA LYS A 29 25.70 -5.46 -9.90
C LYS A 29 26.43 -6.80 -9.83
N THR A 30 25.68 -7.88 -9.62
CA THR A 30 26.21 -9.25 -9.73
C THR A 30 26.73 -9.48 -11.16
N GLY A 31 27.90 -10.12 -11.29
CA GLY A 31 28.53 -10.39 -12.59
C GLY A 31 29.46 -9.29 -13.13
N ASN A 32 29.51 -8.10 -12.52
CA ASN A 32 30.42 -7.03 -12.94
C ASN A 32 31.89 -7.25 -12.54
N GLY A 33 32.23 -8.40 -11.93
CA GLY A 33 33.62 -8.75 -11.63
C GLY A 33 34.19 -8.21 -10.32
N LYS A 34 33.36 -7.92 -9.31
CA LYS A 34 33.81 -7.47 -7.96
C LYS A 34 34.92 -8.37 -7.39
N SER A 35 34.67 -9.67 -7.24
CA SER A 35 35.64 -10.61 -6.70
C SER A 35 36.94 -10.70 -7.53
N ALA A 36 36.84 -10.54 -8.86
CA ALA A 36 38.02 -10.51 -9.73
C ALA A 36 38.85 -9.23 -9.51
N THR A 37 38.19 -8.08 -9.41
CA THR A 37 38.82 -6.80 -9.05
C THR A 37 39.47 -6.88 -7.67
N ALA A 38 38.79 -7.48 -6.69
CA ALA A 38 39.33 -7.67 -5.35
C ALA A 38 40.61 -8.52 -5.37
N ASN A 39 40.63 -9.62 -6.14
CA ASN A 39 41.83 -10.45 -6.33
C ASN A 39 42.97 -9.70 -7.03
N THR A 40 42.67 -8.85 -8.01
CA THR A 40 43.66 -7.97 -8.65
C THR A 40 44.28 -7.00 -7.64
N ILE A 41 43.45 -6.36 -6.80
CA ILE A 41 43.92 -5.46 -5.74
C ILE A 41 44.81 -6.20 -4.73
N LEU A 42 44.41 -7.42 -4.34
CA LEU A 42 45.18 -8.25 -3.40
C LEU A 42 46.46 -8.84 -3.99
N GLY A 43 46.61 -8.83 -5.32
CA GLY A 43 47.72 -9.46 -6.03
C GLY A 43 47.71 -11.00 -6.00
N ARG A 44 46.61 -11.61 -5.51
CA ARG A 44 46.46 -13.08 -5.35
C ARG A 44 44.98 -13.49 -5.44
N LYS A 45 44.74 -14.76 -5.77
CA LYS A 45 43.37 -15.32 -5.83
C LYS A 45 42.89 -15.72 -4.43
N SER A 46 42.24 -14.79 -3.73
CA SER A 46 41.68 -15.04 -2.39
C SER A 46 40.17 -15.27 -2.41
N PHE A 47 39.45 -14.64 -3.34
CA PHE A 47 38.01 -14.79 -3.51
C PHE A 47 37.68 -15.72 -4.68
N ASP A 48 36.65 -16.55 -4.51
CA ASP A 48 36.20 -17.51 -5.53
C ASP A 48 35.52 -16.79 -6.71
N CYS A 49 36.24 -16.59 -7.82
CA CYS A 49 35.70 -15.94 -9.04
C CYS A 49 34.89 -16.89 -9.95
N LYS A 50 34.10 -17.81 -9.40
CA LYS A 50 33.29 -18.71 -10.24
C LYS A 50 32.23 -17.90 -10.97
N ALA A 51 32.11 -18.08 -12.29
CA ALA A 51 31.02 -17.55 -13.10
C ALA A 51 29.71 -18.27 -12.73
N ALA A 52 29.21 -18.04 -11.51
CA ALA A 52 27.98 -18.61 -11.03
C ALA A 52 26.82 -17.71 -11.49
N THR A 53 25.89 -18.28 -12.24
CA THR A 53 24.67 -17.60 -12.72
C THR A 53 23.64 -17.35 -11.61
N THR A 54 23.89 -17.81 -10.38
CA THR A 54 22.83 -17.96 -9.36
C THR A 54 23.22 -17.69 -7.90
N SER A 55 24.46 -17.32 -7.58
CA SER A 55 24.82 -17.12 -6.16
C SER A 55 24.87 -15.64 -5.77
N VAL A 56 23.91 -15.22 -4.95
CA VAL A 56 24.15 -14.16 -3.97
C VAL A 56 25.35 -14.62 -3.14
N THR A 57 26.43 -13.84 -3.08
CA THR A 57 27.48 -14.04 -2.08
C THR A 57 26.83 -13.78 -0.72
N LYS A 58 26.54 -14.86 0.03
CA LYS A 58 25.78 -14.79 1.30
C LYS A 58 26.63 -14.36 2.48
N GLU A 59 27.95 -14.40 2.35
CA GLU A 59 28.90 -14.04 3.40
C GLU A 59 29.85 -12.96 2.90
N VAL A 60 29.98 -11.89 3.68
CA VAL A 60 30.95 -10.83 3.42
C VAL A 60 32.34 -11.39 3.71
N GLN A 61 33.21 -11.36 2.70
CA GLN A 61 34.59 -11.83 2.82
C GLN A 61 35.55 -10.64 2.78
N TYR A 62 36.60 -10.67 3.60
CA TYR A 62 37.62 -9.63 3.62
C TYR A 62 39.02 -10.24 3.68
N GLU A 63 39.96 -9.56 3.02
CA GLU A 63 41.36 -9.94 2.95
C GLU A 63 42.23 -8.68 2.91
N HIS A 64 43.51 -8.83 3.19
CA HIS A 64 44.45 -7.69 3.18
C HIS A 64 45.71 -7.98 2.37
N THR A 65 46.36 -6.91 1.91
CA THR A 65 47.67 -6.98 1.25
C THR A 65 48.52 -5.77 1.63
N GLU A 66 49.83 -5.85 1.44
CA GLU A 66 50.73 -4.69 1.55
C GLU A 66 51.09 -4.20 0.15
N PHE A 67 50.92 -2.90 -0.10
CA PHE A 67 51.36 -2.26 -1.34
C PHE A 67 52.02 -0.92 -1.03
N ASN A 68 53.27 -0.74 -1.46
CA ASN A 68 54.07 0.47 -1.20
C ASN A 68 54.07 0.92 0.27
N GLY A 69 54.19 -0.03 1.21
CA GLY A 69 54.23 0.23 2.66
C GLY A 69 52.88 0.58 3.29
N ARG A 70 51.77 0.36 2.57
CA ARG A 70 50.39 0.58 3.05
C ARG A 70 49.68 -0.76 3.16
N ILE A 71 48.96 -0.98 4.24
CA ILE A 71 48.06 -2.13 4.38
C ILE A 71 46.74 -1.81 3.69
N ILE A 72 46.34 -2.61 2.72
CA ILE A 72 45.10 -2.46 1.97
C ILE A 72 44.18 -3.62 2.34
N THR A 73 43.11 -3.32 3.07
CA THR A 73 42.00 -4.25 3.32
C THR A 73 40.96 -4.11 2.23
N VAL A 74 40.54 -5.24 1.67
CA VAL A 74 39.54 -5.31 0.63
C VAL A 74 38.40 -6.19 1.11
N VAL A 75 37.18 -5.65 1.07
CA VAL A 75 35.95 -6.36 1.39
C VAL A 75 35.17 -6.57 0.11
N ASP A 76 34.93 -7.84 -0.25
CA ASP A 76 34.07 -8.20 -1.38
C ASP A 76 32.61 -8.16 -0.90
N GLY A 77 31.90 -7.11 -1.28
CA GLY A 77 30.51 -6.90 -0.89
C GLY A 77 29.52 -7.74 -1.69
N PRO A 78 28.33 -8.03 -1.13
CA PRO A 78 27.29 -8.77 -1.83
C PRO A 78 26.90 -8.07 -3.12
N GLY A 79 26.67 -8.85 -4.17
CA GLY A 79 26.16 -8.31 -5.43
C GLY A 79 24.70 -7.90 -5.32
N VAL A 80 24.37 -6.72 -5.85
CA VAL A 80 22.98 -6.34 -6.07
C VAL A 80 22.47 -7.14 -7.27
N VAL A 81 21.55 -8.08 -7.01
CA VAL A 81 21.00 -8.97 -8.04
C VAL A 81 20.11 -8.18 -8.99
N ASP A 82 20.29 -8.46 -10.27
CA ASP A 82 19.45 -7.96 -11.35
C ASP A 82 18.07 -8.60 -11.27
N THR A 83 17.01 -7.80 -11.23
CA THR A 83 15.66 -8.34 -10.96
C THR A 83 14.69 -8.19 -12.12
N PRO A 84 14.81 -9.07 -13.11
CA PRO A 84 13.65 -9.56 -13.84
C PRO A 84 13.58 -11.09 -13.71
N GLY A 85 12.84 -11.59 -12.71
CA GLY A 85 12.45 -13.02 -12.67
C GLY A 85 12.46 -13.75 -11.32
N HIS A 86 12.89 -13.12 -10.22
CA HIS A 86 12.79 -13.75 -8.90
C HIS A 86 11.38 -13.58 -8.32
N GLU A 87 10.77 -14.69 -7.91
CA GLU A 87 9.44 -14.75 -7.28
C GLU A 87 9.34 -13.88 -6.01
N ASN A 88 10.47 -13.54 -5.35
CA ASN A 88 10.54 -12.73 -4.13
C ASN A 88 11.63 -11.63 -4.17
N ILE A 89 11.44 -10.57 -4.97
CA ILE A 89 12.35 -9.40 -5.02
C ILE A 89 12.61 -8.78 -3.63
N HIS A 90 11.61 -8.75 -2.76
CA HIS A 90 11.74 -8.19 -1.40
C HIS A 90 12.73 -8.95 -0.54
N GLU A 91 12.71 -10.29 -0.62
CA GLU A 91 13.61 -11.14 0.15
C GLU A 91 15.05 -10.98 -0.34
N ALA A 92 15.24 -10.93 -1.67
CA ALA A 92 16.54 -10.69 -2.28
C ALA A 92 17.12 -9.33 -1.85
N THR A 93 16.34 -8.24 -1.93
CA THR A 93 16.83 -6.93 -1.49
C THR A 93 17.07 -6.89 0.01
N LYS A 94 16.25 -7.56 0.82
CA LYS A 94 16.49 -7.68 2.27
C LYS A 94 17.84 -8.33 2.57
N LEU A 95 18.12 -9.46 1.92
CA LEU A 95 19.40 -10.16 2.07
C LEU A 95 20.59 -9.28 1.67
N VAL A 96 20.45 -8.49 0.61
CA VAL A 96 21.48 -7.52 0.21
C VAL A 96 21.67 -6.46 1.29
N ILE A 97 20.60 -5.89 1.84
CA ILE A 97 20.69 -4.86 2.89
C ILE A 97 21.33 -5.43 4.16
N ASP A 98 20.91 -6.62 4.59
CA ASP A 98 21.44 -7.30 5.77
C ASP A 98 22.95 -7.59 5.59
N ALA A 99 23.35 -8.14 4.44
CA ALA A 99 24.75 -8.39 4.14
C ALA A 99 25.59 -7.10 3.99
N MET A 100 25.00 -6.00 3.48
CA MET A 100 25.67 -4.70 3.47
C MET A 100 25.82 -4.11 4.88
N GLN A 101 24.84 -4.33 5.76
CA GLN A 101 24.94 -3.96 7.17
C GLN A 101 26.06 -4.75 7.85
N ASP A 102 26.15 -6.05 7.63
CA ASP A 102 27.24 -6.88 8.15
C ASP A 102 28.61 -6.36 7.65
N ALA A 103 28.73 -6.00 6.37
CA ALA A 103 29.95 -5.41 5.85
C ALA A 103 30.32 -4.10 6.56
N VAL A 104 29.35 -3.23 6.87
CA VAL A 104 29.61 -2.00 7.63
C VAL A 104 30.05 -2.30 9.07
N LEU A 105 29.41 -3.28 9.74
CA LEU A 105 29.70 -3.63 11.12
C LEU A 105 31.04 -4.37 11.30
N LEU A 106 31.47 -5.14 10.29
CA LEU A 106 32.76 -5.84 10.28
C LEU A 106 33.96 -4.89 10.30
N ASN A 107 33.78 -3.62 9.91
CA ASN A 107 34.82 -2.60 9.95
C ASN A 107 34.41 -1.39 10.80
N PRO A 108 34.58 -1.44 12.14
CA PRO A 108 34.20 -0.35 13.04
C PRO A 108 34.91 0.98 12.76
N LYS A 109 36.10 0.95 12.15
CA LYS A 109 36.83 2.17 11.73
C LYS A 109 36.18 2.83 10.51
N GLY A 110 35.40 2.08 9.74
CA GLY A 110 34.77 2.52 8.51
C GLY A 110 35.67 2.39 7.28
N TYR A 111 35.08 2.65 6.12
CA TYR A 111 35.71 2.51 4.80
C TYR A 111 36.20 3.84 4.25
N HIS A 112 37.39 3.86 3.64
CA HIS A 112 37.90 5.06 2.97
C HIS A 112 37.20 5.29 1.63
N ALA A 113 36.93 4.20 0.90
CA ALA A 113 36.28 4.26 -0.38
C ALA A 113 35.36 3.06 -0.61
N PHE A 114 34.27 3.32 -1.35
CA PHE A 114 33.48 2.28 -1.99
C PHE A 114 33.92 2.17 -3.45
N LEU A 115 34.23 0.96 -3.88
CA LEU A 115 34.55 0.68 -5.28
C LEU A 115 33.30 0.18 -5.97
N LEU A 116 32.66 1.06 -6.73
CA LEU A 116 31.46 0.73 -7.50
C LEU A 116 31.88 0.12 -8.83
N VAL A 117 31.74 -1.20 -8.93
CA VAL A 117 32.28 -1.99 -10.04
C VAL A 117 31.27 -2.04 -11.20
N VAL A 118 31.72 -1.58 -12.37
CA VAL A 118 30.96 -1.52 -13.63
C VAL A 118 31.74 -2.24 -14.73
N ARG A 119 31.04 -2.87 -15.68
CA ARG A 119 31.67 -3.70 -16.72
C ARG A 119 31.77 -2.94 -18.04
N TYR A 120 32.96 -2.89 -18.65
CA TYR A 120 33.15 -2.34 -19.99
C TYR A 120 32.48 -3.20 -21.07
N GLY A 121 32.03 -2.57 -22.15
CA GLY A 121 31.33 -3.21 -23.27
C GLY A 121 29.88 -3.61 -22.97
N GLY A 122 29.41 -3.42 -21.72
CA GLY A 122 28.01 -3.55 -21.35
C GLY A 122 27.22 -2.28 -21.68
N ARG A 123 25.97 -2.43 -22.13
CA ARG A 123 25.05 -1.29 -22.17
C ARG A 123 24.69 -0.90 -20.73
N PHE A 124 24.79 0.38 -20.40
CA PHE A 124 24.27 0.90 -19.13
C PHE A 124 22.74 0.98 -19.24
N THR A 125 22.04 0.08 -18.56
CA THR A 125 20.60 -0.16 -18.71
C THR A 125 19.78 0.48 -17.58
N ALA A 126 18.45 0.35 -17.68
CA ALA A 126 17.55 0.67 -16.57
C ALA A 126 17.84 -0.17 -15.32
N GLU A 127 18.36 -1.39 -15.47
CA GLU A 127 18.75 -2.25 -14.37
C GLU A 127 19.94 -1.66 -13.59
N ASP A 128 20.97 -1.19 -14.30
CA ASP A 128 22.13 -0.53 -13.69
C ASP A 128 21.69 0.73 -12.92
N THR A 129 20.73 1.48 -13.49
CA THR A 129 20.11 2.63 -12.82
C THR A 129 19.40 2.22 -11.52
N GLY A 130 18.65 1.11 -11.54
CA GLY A 130 17.99 0.54 -10.36
C GLY A 130 18.98 0.10 -9.28
N VAL A 131 20.11 -0.50 -9.68
CA VAL A 131 21.20 -0.87 -8.75
C VAL A 131 21.77 0.38 -8.06
N ILE A 132 22.06 1.45 -8.81
CA ILE A 132 22.54 2.70 -8.22
C ILE A 132 21.51 3.33 -7.28
N LYS A 133 20.23 3.36 -7.67
CA LYS A 133 19.15 3.86 -6.80
C LYS A 133 19.09 3.08 -5.49
N THR A 134 19.18 1.75 -5.57
CA THR A 134 19.19 0.85 -4.41
C THR A 134 20.38 1.15 -3.50
N LEU A 135 21.59 1.23 -4.06
CA LEU A 135 22.80 1.54 -3.28
C LEU A 135 22.73 2.92 -2.59
N LYS A 136 22.14 3.93 -3.25
CA LYS A 136 21.92 5.25 -2.63
C LYS A 136 20.90 5.22 -1.50
N ALA A 137 19.86 4.40 -1.61
CA ALA A 137 18.92 4.18 -0.51
C ALA A 137 19.56 3.42 0.67
N ILE A 138 20.55 2.56 0.40
CA ILE A 138 21.29 1.81 1.43
C ILE A 138 22.32 2.69 2.14
N PHE A 139 23.21 3.33 1.37
CA PHE A 139 24.38 4.03 1.91
C PHE A 139 24.19 5.55 2.05
N GLY A 140 23.11 6.11 1.50
CA GLY A 140 22.75 7.52 1.58
C GLY A 140 23.06 8.27 0.29
N GLN A 141 22.25 9.28 -0.05
CA GLN A 141 22.30 9.92 -1.37
C GLN A 141 23.67 10.51 -1.75
N GLU A 142 24.42 11.03 -0.78
CA GLU A 142 25.73 11.66 -1.04
C GLU A 142 26.90 10.64 -1.07
N PHE A 143 26.66 9.35 -0.85
CA PHE A 143 27.75 8.37 -0.72
C PHE A 143 28.58 8.24 -2.01
N VAL A 144 27.91 8.29 -3.17
CA VAL A 144 28.54 8.27 -4.51
C VAL A 144 29.52 9.44 -4.66
N LYS A 145 29.06 10.62 -4.29
CA LYS A 145 29.82 11.86 -4.42
C LYS A 145 30.99 11.98 -3.44
N ASN A 146 30.86 11.43 -2.23
CA ASN A 146 31.83 11.65 -1.16
C ASN A 146 32.82 10.50 -0.98
N PHE A 147 32.39 9.25 -1.26
CA PHE A 147 33.15 8.05 -0.92
C PHE A 147 33.33 7.06 -2.08
N CYS A 148 32.66 7.24 -3.23
CA CYS A 148 32.79 6.28 -4.33
C CYS A 148 33.90 6.61 -5.34
N ILE A 149 34.48 5.53 -5.85
CA ILE A 149 35.30 5.47 -7.04
C ILE A 149 34.65 4.43 -7.97
N LEU A 150 34.49 4.77 -9.25
CA LEU A 150 34.03 3.83 -10.26
C LEU A 150 35.20 2.94 -10.68
N VAL A 151 35.01 1.63 -10.70
CA VAL A 151 36.00 0.69 -11.25
C VAL A 151 35.40 0.04 -12.48
N MET A 152 35.94 0.38 -13.64
CA MET A 152 35.56 -0.23 -14.92
C MET A 152 36.37 -1.51 -15.14
N THR A 153 35.72 -2.66 -15.22
CA THR A 153 36.37 -3.94 -15.51
C THR A 153 36.41 -4.24 -17.01
N CYS A 154 37.13 -5.29 -17.39
CA CYS A 154 37.38 -5.69 -18.78
C CYS A 154 38.30 -4.70 -19.53
N GLY A 155 39.32 -4.20 -18.83
CA GLY A 155 40.35 -3.35 -19.45
C GLY A 155 41.13 -4.05 -20.56
N ASP A 156 41.17 -5.38 -20.59
CA ASP A 156 41.65 -6.17 -21.73
C ASP A 156 40.82 -5.95 -22.99
N SER A 157 39.49 -5.88 -22.85
CA SER A 157 38.59 -5.58 -23.97
C SER A 157 38.74 -4.13 -24.43
N PHE A 158 38.84 -3.18 -23.49
CA PHE A 158 39.10 -1.78 -23.84
C PHE A 158 40.46 -1.59 -24.53
N ALA A 159 41.51 -2.30 -24.10
CA ALA A 159 42.83 -2.21 -24.70
C ALA A 159 42.83 -2.59 -26.20
N VAL A 160 41.97 -3.53 -26.61
CA VAL A 160 41.76 -3.85 -28.03
C VAL A 160 41.14 -2.65 -28.75
N ASP A 161 40.07 -2.08 -28.20
CA ASP A 161 39.40 -0.93 -28.78
C ASP A 161 40.28 0.33 -28.81
N GLU A 162 41.18 0.50 -27.84
CA GLU A 162 42.17 1.58 -27.80
C GLU A 162 43.21 1.43 -28.91
N ILE A 163 43.69 0.20 -29.16
CA ILE A 163 44.61 -0.08 -30.28
C ILE A 163 43.93 0.17 -31.63
N ASP A 164 42.68 -0.25 -31.77
CA ASP A 164 41.94 -0.16 -33.04
C ASP A 164 41.47 1.27 -33.35
N ASN A 165 41.05 2.03 -32.32
CA ASN A 165 40.44 3.35 -32.49
C ASN A 165 41.36 4.52 -32.09
N GLY A 166 42.48 4.25 -31.40
CA GLY A 166 43.42 5.26 -30.91
C GLY A 166 42.86 6.18 -29.81
N GLN A 167 41.76 5.78 -29.17
CA GLN A 167 41.05 6.57 -28.16
C GLN A 167 41.47 6.16 -26.75
N THR A 168 41.89 7.13 -25.93
CA THR A 168 42.22 6.91 -24.52
C THR A 168 40.97 6.63 -23.67
N PHE A 169 41.14 5.98 -22.52
CA PHE A 169 40.03 5.69 -21.61
C PHE A 169 39.34 6.96 -21.10
N GLU A 170 40.10 8.02 -20.84
CA GLU A 170 39.58 9.31 -20.41
C GLU A 170 38.73 9.96 -21.49
N ASP A 171 39.14 9.89 -22.76
CA ASP A 171 38.37 10.44 -23.88
C ASP A 171 37.11 9.62 -24.12
N TRP A 172 37.19 8.28 -24.03
CA TRP A 172 36.02 7.41 -24.06
C TRP A 172 35.02 7.79 -22.96
N CYS A 173 35.47 8.05 -21.73
CA CYS A 173 34.61 8.49 -20.63
C CYS A 173 33.91 9.83 -20.90
N LYS A 174 34.60 10.80 -21.52
CA LYS A 174 34.03 12.12 -21.85
C LYS A 174 32.90 12.03 -22.88
N GLU A 175 32.97 11.05 -23.77
CA GLU A 175 31.97 10.84 -24.83
C GLU A 175 30.69 10.13 -24.36
N GLN A 176 30.70 9.58 -23.14
CA GLN A 176 29.55 8.88 -22.59
C GLN A 176 28.36 9.81 -22.37
N LYS A 177 27.15 9.24 -22.54
CA LYS A 177 25.87 9.97 -22.48
C LYS A 177 24.89 9.26 -21.54
N GLY A 178 23.79 9.95 -21.21
CA GLY A 178 22.71 9.40 -20.42
C GLY A 178 23.11 9.14 -18.96
N VAL A 179 22.60 8.04 -18.40
CA VAL A 179 22.75 7.74 -16.96
C VAL A 179 24.21 7.51 -16.56
N PHE A 180 25.01 6.87 -17.42
CA PHE A 180 26.42 6.65 -17.10
C PHE A 180 27.20 7.98 -17.01
N GLN A 181 26.91 8.95 -17.89
CA GLN A 181 27.49 10.29 -17.78
C GLN A 181 27.08 11.01 -16.49
N GLN A 182 25.83 10.85 -16.06
CA GLN A 182 25.35 11.42 -14.81
C GLN A 182 26.08 10.82 -13.61
N LEU A 183 26.28 9.50 -13.61
CA LEU A 183 27.04 8.80 -12.59
C LEU A 183 28.51 9.24 -12.56
N LEU A 184 29.15 9.38 -13.72
CA LEU A 184 30.52 9.92 -13.83
C LEU A 184 30.60 11.32 -13.23
N LYS A 185 29.66 12.21 -13.56
CA LYS A 185 29.62 13.57 -13.01
C LYS A 185 29.41 13.59 -11.49
N GLU A 186 28.54 12.74 -10.97
CA GLU A 186 28.30 12.63 -9.53
C GLU A 186 29.52 12.09 -8.77
N CYS A 187 30.23 11.11 -9.35
CA CYS A 187 31.53 10.63 -8.90
C CYS A 187 32.69 11.59 -9.26
N GLU A 188 32.43 12.75 -9.86
CA GLU A 188 33.44 13.71 -10.33
C GLU A 188 34.55 13.12 -11.20
N ASN A 189 34.18 12.19 -12.06
CA ASN A 189 35.08 11.47 -12.97
C ASN A 189 36.17 10.67 -12.23
N ARG A 190 35.94 10.29 -10.98
CA ARG A 190 36.75 9.29 -10.27
C ARG A 190 36.43 7.92 -10.83
N ILE A 191 37.15 7.53 -11.87
CA ILE A 191 37.02 6.24 -12.53
C ILE A 191 38.40 5.67 -12.85
N VAL A 192 38.57 4.37 -12.67
CA VAL A 192 39.79 3.62 -13.03
C VAL A 192 39.44 2.42 -13.90
N LEU A 193 40.34 2.07 -14.82
CA LEU A 193 40.19 0.91 -15.69
C LEU A 193 41.01 -0.27 -15.16
N PHE A 194 40.36 -1.41 -14.98
CA PHE A 194 40.98 -2.64 -14.46
C PHE A 194 40.94 -3.76 -15.50
N ASN A 195 42.12 -4.18 -15.93
CA ASN A 195 42.36 -5.45 -16.59
C ASN A 195 42.63 -6.52 -15.53
N ASN A 196 41.59 -7.26 -15.14
CA ASN A 196 41.68 -8.35 -14.16
C ASN A 196 42.28 -9.65 -14.75
N ALA A 197 42.54 -9.70 -16.05
CA ALA A 197 43.11 -10.85 -16.74
C ALA A 197 44.62 -10.72 -17.00
N THR A 198 45.20 -9.54 -16.77
CA THR A 198 46.64 -9.32 -16.97
C THR A 198 47.46 -10.08 -15.95
N GLU A 199 48.58 -10.65 -16.38
CA GLU A 199 49.63 -11.18 -15.50
C GLU A 199 50.87 -10.27 -15.45
N ASP A 200 50.86 -9.18 -16.22
CA ASP A 200 51.95 -8.19 -16.22
C ASP A 200 51.94 -7.40 -14.91
N LYS A 201 53.03 -7.53 -14.14
CA LYS A 201 53.20 -6.85 -12.86
C LYS A 201 53.18 -5.34 -12.99
N ASN A 202 53.76 -4.77 -14.04
CA ASN A 202 53.79 -3.32 -14.22
C ASN A 202 52.38 -2.77 -14.47
N VAL A 203 51.54 -3.51 -15.21
CA VAL A 203 50.13 -3.16 -15.41
C VAL A 203 49.36 -3.25 -14.09
N LYS A 204 49.55 -4.35 -13.33
CA LYS A 204 48.91 -4.49 -12.00
C LYS A 204 49.30 -3.37 -11.04
N ASP A 205 50.60 -3.07 -10.93
CA ASP A 205 51.13 -2.02 -10.05
C ASP A 205 50.67 -0.64 -10.52
N GLY A 206 50.58 -0.40 -11.84
CA GLY A 206 50.05 0.83 -12.42
C GLY A 206 48.60 1.11 -12.03
N GLN A 207 47.72 0.12 -12.23
CA GLN A 207 46.30 0.21 -11.85
C GLN A 207 46.13 0.44 -10.33
N MET A 208 46.97 -0.20 -9.50
CA MET A 208 46.94 0.02 -8.05
C MET A 208 47.43 1.40 -7.63
N ASN A 209 48.50 1.91 -8.24
CA ASN A 209 48.97 3.27 -7.98
C ASN A 209 47.91 4.30 -8.34
N GLU A 210 47.22 4.13 -9.47
CA GLU A 210 46.12 4.99 -9.90
C GLU A 210 44.96 4.95 -8.90
N LEU A 211 44.49 3.75 -8.52
CA LEU A 211 43.41 3.58 -7.56
C LEU A 211 43.72 4.27 -6.23
N ILE A 212 44.91 4.03 -5.68
CA ILE A 212 45.31 4.58 -4.38
C ILE A 212 45.44 6.11 -4.45
N SER A 213 45.99 6.64 -5.54
CA SER A 213 46.06 8.09 -5.78
C SER A 213 44.67 8.73 -5.73
N ILE A 214 43.65 8.09 -6.32
CA ILE A 214 42.27 8.59 -6.24
C ILE A 214 41.72 8.50 -4.82
N VAL A 215 41.96 7.41 -4.09
CA VAL A 215 41.51 7.23 -2.69
C VAL A 215 42.06 8.36 -1.80
N GLU A 216 43.34 8.71 -1.96
CA GLU A 216 43.99 9.77 -1.18
C GLU A 216 43.45 11.17 -1.48
N ASN A 217 42.90 11.36 -2.68
CA ASN A 217 42.35 12.62 -3.15
C ASN A 217 40.80 12.66 -3.10
N LEU A 218 40.16 11.75 -2.37
CA LEU A 218 38.71 11.75 -2.21
C LEU A 218 38.22 13.01 -1.49
N LYS A 219 37.02 13.46 -1.87
CA LYS A 219 36.31 14.58 -1.23
C LYS A 219 36.13 14.44 0.26
N SER A 220 36.02 13.21 0.74
CA SER A 220 35.90 12.93 2.17
C SER A 220 37.10 13.49 2.96
N GLY A 221 38.22 13.82 2.29
CA GLY A 221 39.39 14.44 2.92
C GLY A 221 40.02 13.52 3.95
N GLY A 222 40.08 12.22 3.64
CA GLY A 222 40.54 11.17 4.55
C GLY A 222 39.48 10.68 5.55
N LYS A 223 38.28 11.27 5.57
CA LYS A 223 37.17 10.74 6.38
C LYS A 223 36.69 9.41 5.81
N ARG A 224 36.30 8.53 6.74
CA ARG A 224 35.76 7.21 6.43
C ARG A 224 34.23 7.22 6.48
N TYR A 225 33.61 6.39 5.67
CA TYR A 225 32.21 6.04 5.82
C TYR A 225 32.06 5.08 7.00
N THR A 226 31.29 5.50 8.00
CA THR A 226 31.13 4.78 9.27
C THR A 226 29.71 4.27 9.46
N ASP A 227 29.53 3.41 10.46
CA ASP A 227 28.24 2.93 10.94
C ASP A 227 27.27 4.07 11.34
N GLU A 228 27.77 5.24 11.75
CA GLU A 228 26.91 6.42 11.94
C GLU A 228 26.26 6.88 10.63
N HIS A 229 27.02 6.93 9.54
CA HIS A 229 26.48 7.29 8.22
C HIS A 229 25.42 6.27 7.80
N PHE A 230 25.66 4.99 8.04
CA PHE A 230 24.72 3.92 7.71
C PHE A 230 23.41 4.02 8.51
N ARG A 231 23.50 4.29 9.83
CA ARG A 231 22.32 4.51 10.68
C ARG A 231 21.51 5.73 10.28
N ASN A 232 22.16 6.83 9.87
CA ASN A 232 21.48 8.06 9.47
C ASN A 232 20.56 7.87 8.24
N VAL A 233 20.75 6.79 7.49
CA VAL A 233 19.98 6.45 6.29
C VAL A 233 18.91 5.37 6.57
N GLN A 234 18.69 4.98 7.84
CA GLN A 234 17.73 3.94 8.20
C GLN A 234 16.33 4.18 7.61
N LYS A 235 15.83 5.43 7.65
CA LYS A 235 14.53 5.77 7.07
C LYS A 235 14.47 5.46 5.57
N ALA A 236 15.49 5.83 4.80
CA ALA A 236 15.49 5.57 3.35
C ALA A 236 15.55 4.06 3.03
N ARG A 237 16.19 3.26 3.89
CA ARG A 237 16.16 1.79 3.79
C ARG A 237 14.77 1.24 4.09
N ASP A 238 14.11 1.74 5.13
CA ASP A 238 12.75 1.36 5.48
C ASP A 238 11.75 1.75 4.36
N ASP A 239 11.88 2.95 3.80
CA ASP A 239 11.08 3.43 2.67
C ASP A 239 11.29 2.55 1.42
N LEU A 240 12.53 2.16 1.13
CA LEU A 240 12.84 1.24 0.03
C LEU A 240 12.13 -0.11 0.21
N PHE A 241 12.08 -0.65 1.42
CA PHE A 241 11.35 -1.90 1.68
C PHE A 241 9.86 -1.79 1.40
N ILE A 242 9.26 -0.64 1.73
CA ILE A 242 7.84 -0.37 1.47
C ILE A 242 7.63 -0.16 -0.03
N GLU A 243 8.48 0.60 -0.72
CA GLU A 243 8.44 0.81 -2.18
C GLU A 243 8.50 -0.52 -2.92
N LEU A 244 9.38 -1.42 -2.49
CA LEU A 244 9.45 -2.74 -3.09
C LEU A 244 8.16 -3.53 -2.84
N LYS A 245 7.62 -3.55 -1.61
CA LYS A 245 6.41 -4.30 -1.28
C LYS A 245 5.11 -3.70 -1.82
N GLU A 246 5.11 -2.41 -2.17
CA GLU A 246 3.96 -1.66 -2.71
C GLU A 246 3.17 -2.46 -3.76
N PRO A 247 3.75 -3.00 -4.84
CA PRO A 247 3.01 -3.70 -5.88
C PRO A 247 2.27 -4.93 -5.34
N VAL A 248 2.87 -5.68 -4.41
CA VAL A 248 2.25 -6.86 -3.80
C VAL A 248 1.12 -6.44 -2.87
N ILE A 249 1.36 -5.45 -1.99
CA ILE A 249 0.35 -4.91 -1.08
C ILE A 249 -0.84 -4.34 -1.87
N ARG A 250 -0.58 -3.62 -2.97
CA ARG A 250 -1.61 -3.06 -3.85
C ARG A 250 -2.46 -4.16 -4.48
N GLN A 251 -1.84 -5.20 -5.03
CA GLN A 251 -2.58 -6.33 -5.62
C GLN A 251 -3.43 -7.09 -4.59
N GLU A 252 -2.88 -7.34 -3.39
CA GLU A 252 -3.63 -7.96 -2.29
C GLU A 252 -4.80 -7.07 -1.85
N THR A 253 -4.56 -5.76 -1.72
CA THR A 253 -5.57 -4.76 -1.38
C THR A 253 -6.71 -4.75 -2.39
N LEU A 254 -6.40 -4.69 -3.70
CA LEU A 254 -7.41 -4.71 -4.76
C LEU A 254 -8.22 -6.01 -4.75
N THR A 255 -7.57 -7.15 -4.50
CA THR A 255 -8.24 -8.45 -4.39
C THR A 255 -9.23 -8.45 -3.22
N ARG A 256 -8.83 -7.95 -2.05
CA ARG A 256 -9.70 -7.87 -0.86
C ARG A 256 -10.85 -6.89 -1.06
N ILE A 257 -10.61 -5.73 -1.69
CA ILE A 257 -11.66 -4.80 -2.10
C ILE A 257 -12.68 -5.51 -3.01
N SER A 258 -12.20 -6.27 -4.02
CA SER A 258 -13.06 -6.99 -4.94
C SER A 258 -13.95 -8.03 -4.25
N LEU A 259 -13.42 -8.75 -3.25
CA LEU A 259 -14.19 -9.71 -2.47
C LEU A 259 -15.28 -9.03 -1.65
N ILE A 260 -14.95 -7.93 -0.96
CA ILE A 260 -15.91 -7.14 -0.17
C ILE A 260 -17.02 -6.59 -1.07
N LEU A 261 -16.68 -6.07 -2.27
CA LEU A 261 -17.66 -5.55 -3.21
C LEU A 261 -18.60 -6.64 -3.75
N HIS A 262 -18.07 -7.82 -4.07
CA HIS A 262 -18.89 -8.94 -4.51
C HIS A 262 -19.89 -9.40 -3.44
N ASP A 263 -19.47 -9.43 -2.17
CA ASP A 263 -20.37 -9.77 -1.07
C ASP A 263 -21.38 -8.65 -0.80
N PHE A 264 -20.98 -7.39 -0.96
CA PHE A 264 -21.87 -6.23 -0.91
C PHE A 264 -22.99 -6.30 -1.96
N GLU A 265 -22.70 -6.71 -3.19
CA GLU A 265 -23.71 -6.87 -4.25
C GLU A 265 -24.79 -7.92 -3.89
N LYS A 266 -24.39 -9.00 -3.22
CA LYS A 266 -25.30 -10.07 -2.79
C LYS A 266 -26.25 -9.65 -1.66
N LEU A 267 -25.96 -8.57 -0.94
CA LEU A 267 -26.82 -8.05 0.13
C LEU A 267 -28.11 -7.40 -0.40
N SER A 268 -28.25 -7.24 -1.72
CA SER A 268 -29.43 -6.61 -2.33
C SER A 268 -30.71 -7.45 -2.31
N ASP A 269 -30.62 -8.75 -1.98
CA ASP A 269 -31.73 -9.73 -2.06
C ASP A 269 -32.19 -10.30 -0.68
N GLY A 270 -31.71 -9.78 0.46
CA GLY A 270 -31.92 -10.37 1.80
C GLY A 270 -33.06 -9.77 2.66
N GLU A 271 -33.42 -10.48 3.74
CA GLU A 271 -34.34 -9.98 4.79
C GLU A 271 -33.72 -8.82 5.59
N ALA A 272 -34.55 -7.90 6.11
CA ALA A 272 -34.10 -6.60 6.63
C ALA A 272 -33.14 -6.67 7.84
N GLY A 273 -33.31 -7.63 8.74
CA GLY A 273 -32.43 -7.82 9.90
C GLY A 273 -31.06 -8.37 9.53
N ASP A 274 -31.03 -9.43 8.71
CA ASP A 274 -29.82 -10.12 8.24
C ASP A 274 -28.94 -9.22 7.35
N THR A 275 -29.56 -8.31 6.60
CA THR A 275 -28.87 -7.35 5.73
C THR A 275 -28.03 -6.33 6.50
N LEU A 276 -28.53 -5.84 7.64
CA LEU A 276 -27.81 -4.84 8.46
C LEU A 276 -26.58 -5.45 9.12
N GLU A 277 -26.70 -6.66 9.68
CA GLU A 277 -25.59 -7.34 10.35
C GLU A 277 -24.46 -7.67 9.37
N LYS A 278 -24.80 -8.22 8.20
CA LYS A 278 -23.82 -8.46 7.13
C LYS A 278 -23.17 -7.18 6.61
N SER A 279 -23.92 -6.08 6.50
CA SER A 279 -23.34 -4.78 6.09
C SER A 279 -22.34 -4.25 7.11
N LYS A 280 -22.59 -4.44 8.41
CA LYS A 280 -21.66 -4.08 9.49
C LYS A 280 -20.40 -4.94 9.47
N ASP A 281 -20.53 -6.24 9.19
CA ASP A 281 -19.38 -7.14 9.05
C ASP A 281 -18.46 -6.71 7.90
N LEU A 282 -19.03 -6.41 6.72
CA LEU A 282 -18.25 -5.90 5.59
C LEU A 282 -17.55 -4.57 5.90
N LEU A 283 -18.22 -3.66 6.63
CA LEU A 283 -17.61 -2.41 7.09
C LEU A 283 -16.39 -2.68 7.99
N LEU A 284 -16.54 -3.58 8.96
CA LEU A 284 -15.44 -3.97 9.85
C LEU A 284 -14.26 -4.57 9.08
N GLN A 285 -14.52 -5.42 8.08
CA GLN A 285 -13.47 -5.98 7.21
C GLN A 285 -12.73 -4.88 6.44
N ALA A 286 -13.45 -3.88 5.91
CA ALA A 286 -12.86 -2.77 5.18
C ALA A 286 -12.04 -1.83 6.10
N GLU A 287 -12.51 -1.55 7.32
CA GLU A 287 -11.78 -0.79 8.34
C GLU A 287 -10.50 -1.52 8.78
N GLN A 288 -10.56 -2.84 8.96
CA GLN A 288 -9.40 -3.65 9.29
C GLN A 288 -8.37 -3.66 8.16
N LEU A 289 -8.81 -3.78 6.91
CA LEU A 289 -7.94 -3.65 5.74
C LEU A 289 -7.28 -2.26 5.71
N GLN A 290 -8.05 -1.19 5.96
CA GLN A 290 -7.53 0.17 6.02
C GLN A 290 -6.44 0.32 7.08
N LYS A 291 -6.67 -0.24 8.29
CA LYS A 291 -5.71 -0.20 9.39
C LYS A 291 -4.42 -0.94 9.03
N GLN A 292 -4.52 -2.13 8.44
CA GLN A 292 -3.36 -2.92 8.02
C GLN A 292 -2.48 -2.19 7.00
N ILE A 293 -3.10 -1.50 6.03
CA ILE A 293 -2.34 -0.71 5.04
C ILE A 293 -1.67 0.49 5.71
N ARG A 294 -2.33 1.18 6.65
CA ARG A 294 -1.72 2.30 7.40
C ARG A 294 -0.51 1.84 8.21
N GLU A 295 -0.62 0.69 8.87
CA GLU A 295 0.47 0.10 9.64
C GLU A 295 1.63 -0.35 8.75
N ALA A 296 1.33 -0.86 7.55
CA ALA A 296 2.34 -1.22 6.56
C ALA A 296 3.04 0.01 5.94
N ASP A 297 2.31 1.11 5.73
CA ASP A 297 2.83 2.34 5.14
C ASP A 297 3.82 3.10 6.04
N ARG A 298 3.64 3.01 7.37
CA ARG A 298 4.49 3.72 8.36
C ARG A 298 4.68 5.21 8.09
N GLU A 299 3.64 5.88 7.58
CA GLU A 299 3.65 7.32 7.24
C GLU A 299 4.63 7.71 6.13
N THR A 300 5.02 6.76 5.28
CA THR A 300 5.86 7.03 4.10
C THR A 300 5.07 7.68 2.98
N GLY A 301 3.75 7.44 2.91
CA GLY A 301 2.87 7.90 1.84
C GLY A 301 3.00 7.09 0.54
N ILE A 302 3.80 6.03 0.54
CA ILE A 302 4.01 5.16 -0.62
C ILE A 302 2.72 4.41 -0.96
N LEU A 303 1.93 4.01 0.05
CA LEU A 303 0.69 3.26 -0.11
C LEU A 303 -0.56 4.15 -0.20
N GLU A 304 -0.44 5.46 -0.45
CA GLU A 304 -1.58 6.40 -0.40
C GLU A 304 -2.67 6.07 -1.44
N GLU A 305 -2.31 5.57 -2.62
CA GLU A 305 -3.30 5.14 -3.63
C GLU A 305 -4.14 3.96 -3.13
N SER A 306 -3.49 2.97 -2.53
CA SER A 306 -4.16 1.81 -1.90
C SER A 306 -5.03 2.27 -0.72
N LEU A 307 -4.53 3.19 0.12
CA LEU A 307 -5.29 3.78 1.22
C LEU A 307 -6.52 4.55 0.72
N SER A 308 -6.39 5.33 -0.35
CA SER A 308 -7.48 6.10 -0.96
C SER A 308 -8.60 5.18 -1.50
N SER A 309 -8.20 4.07 -2.12
CA SER A 309 -9.14 3.05 -2.62
C SER A 309 -9.95 2.43 -1.49
N VAL A 310 -9.30 2.04 -0.39
CA VAL A 310 -9.99 1.47 0.78
C VAL A 310 -10.81 2.52 1.52
N LYS A 311 -10.33 3.76 1.67
CA LYS A 311 -11.09 4.90 2.23
C LYS A 311 -12.43 5.08 1.51
N SER A 312 -12.43 4.97 0.18
CA SER A 312 -13.64 5.11 -0.65
C SER A 312 -14.62 3.94 -0.43
N LEU A 313 -14.11 2.72 -0.26
CA LEU A 313 -14.92 1.55 0.08
C LEU A 313 -15.56 1.67 1.46
N VAL A 314 -14.78 2.05 2.49
CA VAL A 314 -15.26 2.26 3.86
C VAL A 314 -16.42 3.27 3.86
N LYS A 315 -16.25 4.41 3.20
CA LYS A 315 -17.30 5.44 3.10
C LYS A 315 -18.59 4.91 2.45
N THR A 316 -18.45 4.06 1.44
CA THR A 316 -19.60 3.42 0.78
C THR A 316 -20.34 2.49 1.74
N LEU A 317 -19.62 1.69 2.51
CA LEU A 317 -20.18 0.76 3.49
C LEU A 317 -20.80 1.47 4.69
N GLU A 318 -20.17 2.54 5.21
CA GLU A 318 -20.74 3.40 6.26
C GLU A 318 -22.11 3.96 5.83
N SER A 319 -22.19 4.45 4.60
CA SER A 319 -23.44 4.97 4.03
C SER A 319 -24.53 3.89 3.95
N LYS A 320 -24.15 2.66 3.57
CA LYS A 320 -25.07 1.50 3.54
C LYS A 320 -25.55 1.12 4.95
N VAL A 321 -24.65 1.03 5.92
CA VAL A 321 -24.99 0.70 7.31
C VAL A 321 -25.93 1.75 7.92
N ALA A 322 -25.66 3.05 7.66
CA ALA A 322 -26.53 4.13 8.12
C ALA A 322 -27.94 4.01 7.53
N PHE A 323 -28.04 3.77 6.22
CA PHE A 323 -29.32 3.54 5.53
C PHE A 323 -30.09 2.35 6.11
N GLU A 324 -29.42 1.20 6.28
CA GLU A 324 -30.04 -0.02 6.80
C GLU A 324 -30.50 0.12 8.26
N THR A 325 -29.74 0.88 9.06
CA THR A 325 -30.12 1.18 10.45
C THR A 325 -31.40 1.99 10.50
N GLN A 326 -31.49 3.06 9.70
CA GLN A 326 -32.68 3.90 9.62
C GLN A 326 -33.91 3.12 9.12
N ARG A 327 -33.71 2.23 8.13
CA ARG A 327 -34.78 1.36 7.62
C ARG A 327 -35.35 0.45 8.70
N ASN A 328 -34.49 -0.18 9.50
CA ASN A 328 -34.92 -1.10 10.56
C ASN A 328 -35.63 -0.37 11.71
N GLU A 329 -35.18 0.83 12.08
CA GLU A 329 -35.85 1.67 13.07
C GLU A 329 -37.29 2.03 12.66
N LEU A 330 -37.48 2.46 11.40
CA LEU A 330 -38.79 2.78 10.85
C LEU A 330 -39.71 1.55 10.80
N HIS A 331 -39.16 0.39 10.44
CA HIS A 331 -39.93 -0.86 10.42
C HIS A 331 -40.39 -1.26 11.83
N LEU A 332 -39.52 -1.15 12.84
CA LEU A 332 -39.87 -1.42 14.24
C LEU A 332 -40.95 -0.46 14.75
N GLU A 333 -40.88 0.83 14.42
CA GLU A 333 -41.92 1.80 14.79
C GLU A 333 -43.27 1.47 14.13
N MET A 334 -43.26 1.05 12.86
CA MET A 334 -44.46 0.61 12.15
C MET A 334 -45.12 -0.60 12.83
N VAL A 335 -44.33 -1.63 13.14
CA VAL A 335 -44.82 -2.85 13.83
C VAL A 335 -45.37 -2.50 15.22
N ARG A 336 -44.69 -1.60 15.96
CA ARG A 336 -45.16 -1.14 17.26
C ARG A 336 -46.52 -0.45 17.16
N LYS A 337 -46.69 0.49 16.21
CA LYS A 337 -47.96 1.20 16.01
C LYS A 337 -49.09 0.27 15.55
N GLU A 338 -48.79 -0.72 14.71
CA GLU A 338 -49.78 -1.73 14.31
C GLU A 338 -50.28 -2.53 15.52
N ASN A 339 -49.38 -2.96 16.41
CA ASN A 339 -49.75 -3.67 17.64
C ASN A 339 -50.56 -2.79 18.61
N GLU A 340 -50.18 -1.53 18.80
CA GLU A 340 -50.92 -0.58 19.64
C GLU A 340 -52.34 -0.33 19.10
N LEU A 341 -52.50 -0.18 17.78
CA LEU A 341 -53.80 -0.05 17.12
C LEU A 341 -54.66 -1.31 17.31
N LYS A 342 -54.06 -2.48 17.12
CA LYS A 342 -54.74 -3.76 17.29
C LYS A 342 -55.23 -3.95 18.72
N GLN A 343 -54.39 -3.62 19.71
CA GLN A 343 -54.76 -3.71 21.12
C GLN A 343 -55.90 -2.75 21.47
N ARG A 344 -55.84 -1.49 21.02
CA ARG A 344 -56.95 -0.53 21.24
C ARG A 344 -58.27 -1.01 20.62
N TYR A 345 -58.20 -1.57 19.41
CA TYR A 345 -59.38 -2.13 18.75
C TYR A 345 -59.97 -3.32 19.52
N GLU A 346 -59.12 -4.21 20.04
CA GLU A 346 -59.55 -5.35 20.87
C GLU A 346 -60.17 -4.89 22.20
N GLU A 347 -59.60 -3.86 22.84
CA GLU A 347 -60.12 -3.25 24.07
C GLU A 347 -61.47 -2.56 23.85
N GLU A 348 -61.61 -1.73 22.81
CA GLU A 348 -62.88 -1.08 22.46
C GLU A 348 -63.94 -2.13 22.11
N THR A 349 -63.61 -3.14 21.32
CA THR A 349 -64.56 -4.21 20.95
C THR A 349 -65.03 -5.01 22.17
N ARG A 350 -64.14 -5.22 23.16
CA ARG A 350 -64.49 -5.89 24.42
C ARG A 350 -65.43 -5.03 25.27
N PHE A 351 -65.12 -3.74 25.41
CA PHE A 351 -65.96 -2.78 26.12
C PHE A 351 -67.40 -2.76 25.57
N TYR A 352 -67.57 -2.66 24.25
CA TYR A 352 -68.90 -2.65 23.64
C TYR A 352 -69.65 -3.98 23.80
N LYS A 353 -68.96 -5.12 23.81
CA LYS A 353 -69.59 -6.43 24.08
C LYS A 353 -70.11 -6.55 25.50
N GLU A 354 -69.33 -6.11 26.49
CA GLU A 354 -69.72 -6.12 27.91
C GLU A 354 -70.90 -5.17 28.17
N GLU A 355 -70.91 -4.00 27.52
CA GLU A 355 -72.01 -3.03 27.60
C GLU A 355 -73.31 -3.57 26.97
N LEU A 356 -73.22 -4.28 25.85
CA LEU A 356 -74.36 -4.96 25.22
C LEU A 356 -74.95 -6.07 26.11
N GLU A 357 -74.12 -6.90 26.75
CA GLU A 357 -74.59 -7.95 27.66
C GLU A 357 -75.36 -7.39 28.86
N GLN A 358 -74.89 -6.29 29.46
CA GLN A 358 -75.59 -5.62 30.56
C GLN A 358 -76.95 -5.04 30.14
N LEU A 359 -77.07 -4.59 28.89
CA LEU A 359 -78.30 -4.00 28.36
C LEU A 359 -79.45 -5.01 28.24
N TYR A 360 -79.14 -6.27 27.89
CA TYR A 360 -80.13 -7.35 27.77
C TYR A 360 -80.72 -7.81 29.11
N GLU A 361 -80.17 -7.35 30.24
CA GLU A 361 -80.64 -7.68 31.60
C GLU A 361 -81.56 -6.61 32.23
N THR A 362 -81.78 -5.44 31.60
CA THR A 362 -82.52 -4.29 32.21
C THR A 362 -83.94 -4.02 31.65
N PRO A 363 -84.96 -3.67 32.48
CA PRO A 363 -86.37 -3.51 32.04
C PRO A 363 -86.70 -2.19 31.32
N PRO A 364 -87.83 -2.09 30.58
CA PRO A 364 -88.03 -1.17 29.44
C PRO A 364 -88.20 0.35 29.72
N PHE A 365 -88.10 0.83 30.97
CA PHE A 365 -88.53 2.20 31.32
C PHE A 365 -87.39 3.24 31.43
N GLN A 366 -86.11 2.83 31.45
CA GLN A 366 -84.95 3.74 31.44
C GLN A 366 -84.45 4.12 30.02
N ASP A 367 -85.20 3.72 28.98
CA ASP A 367 -84.75 3.67 27.59
C ASP A 367 -84.49 5.06 26.97
N GLN A 368 -85.14 6.15 27.41
CA GLN A 368 -85.05 7.45 26.73
C GLN A 368 -83.85 8.33 27.14
N GLN A 369 -83.48 8.33 28.42
CA GLN A 369 -82.33 9.11 28.92
C GLN A 369 -81.00 8.41 28.59
N MET A 370 -80.98 7.07 28.68
CA MET A 370 -79.87 6.25 28.17
C MET A 370 -79.67 6.40 26.65
N ARG A 371 -80.74 6.57 25.85
CA ARG A 371 -80.61 6.80 24.39
C ARG A 371 -79.88 8.09 24.07
N MET A 372 -80.09 9.17 24.83
CA MET A 372 -79.40 10.46 24.63
C MET A 372 -77.92 10.38 25.02
N GLU A 373 -77.61 9.78 26.18
CA GLU A 373 -76.22 9.55 26.60
C GLU A 373 -75.48 8.60 25.64
N ARG A 374 -76.17 7.59 25.07
CA ARG A 374 -75.66 6.70 24.00
C ARG A 374 -75.31 7.46 22.73
N VAL A 375 -76.17 8.34 22.23
CA VAL A 375 -75.88 9.11 21.00
C VAL A 375 -74.63 9.97 21.22
N THR A 376 -74.49 10.58 22.39
CA THR A 376 -73.28 11.34 22.73
C THR A 376 -72.02 10.47 22.88
N GLY A 377 -72.13 9.28 23.49
CA GLY A 377 -71.03 8.33 23.64
C GLY A 377 -70.59 7.71 22.31
N GLU A 378 -71.53 7.32 21.45
CA GLU A 378 -71.28 6.86 20.08
C GLU A 378 -70.64 7.96 19.24
N GLU A 379 -71.12 9.20 19.31
CA GLU A 379 -70.52 10.32 18.58
C GLU A 379 -69.09 10.58 19.04
N GLU A 380 -68.82 10.48 20.34
CA GLU A 380 -67.48 10.69 20.88
C GLU A 380 -66.52 9.54 20.55
N ALA A 381 -66.98 8.29 20.58
CA ALA A 381 -66.25 7.13 20.10
C ALA A 381 -65.96 7.22 18.59
N LYS A 382 -66.95 7.61 17.79
CA LYS A 382 -66.80 7.81 16.34
C LYS A 382 -65.84 8.95 16.02
N ARG A 383 -65.76 9.99 16.87
CA ARG A 383 -64.78 11.07 16.78
C ARG A 383 -63.37 10.59 17.13
N LYS A 384 -63.19 9.83 18.21
CA LYS A 384 -61.91 9.23 18.60
C LYS A 384 -61.40 8.26 17.52
N TRP A 385 -62.28 7.41 16.97
CA TRP A 385 -61.98 6.52 15.85
C TRP A 385 -61.54 7.28 14.59
N LYS A 386 -62.25 8.36 14.22
CA LYS A 386 -61.85 9.21 13.08
C LYS A 386 -60.45 9.79 13.24
N ASN A 387 -60.06 10.19 14.45
CA ASN A 387 -58.72 10.71 14.70
C ASN A 387 -57.65 9.63 14.55
N VAL A 388 -57.89 8.44 15.11
CA VAL A 388 -57.00 7.27 14.97
C VAL A 388 -56.82 6.86 13.50
N VAL A 389 -57.92 6.81 12.74
CA VAL A 389 -57.89 6.52 11.30
C VAL A 389 -57.12 7.61 10.52
N ALA A 390 -57.23 8.88 10.93
CA ALA A 390 -56.50 9.98 10.31
C ALA A 390 -54.98 9.90 10.58
N GLU A 391 -54.58 9.59 11.81
CA GLU A 391 -53.18 9.36 12.18
C GLU A 391 -52.59 8.16 11.43
N TYR A 392 -53.34 7.05 11.36
CA TYR A 392 -52.95 5.86 10.59
C TYR A 392 -52.78 6.18 9.09
N LYS A 393 -53.70 6.96 8.51
CA LYS A 393 -53.57 7.41 7.11
C LYS A 393 -52.36 8.32 6.91
N ALA A 394 -52.05 9.19 7.85
CA ALA A 394 -50.89 10.07 7.77
C ALA A 394 -49.58 9.27 7.82
N ILE A 395 -49.49 8.25 8.68
CA ILE A 395 -48.33 7.37 8.79
C ILE A 395 -48.18 6.51 7.53
N ASN A 396 -49.25 5.86 7.05
CA ASN A 396 -49.21 5.11 5.80
C ASN A 396 -48.85 5.98 4.58
N PHE A 397 -49.28 7.24 4.59
CA PHE A 397 -48.90 8.20 3.56
C PHE A 397 -47.41 8.59 3.65
N GLN A 398 -46.85 8.73 4.86
CA GLN A 398 -45.42 8.94 5.05
C GLN A 398 -44.59 7.72 4.65
N VAL A 399 -45.01 6.51 5.02
CA VAL A 399 -44.38 5.25 4.59
C VAL A 399 -44.42 5.12 3.07
N GLY A 400 -45.57 5.42 2.46
CA GLY A 400 -45.71 5.47 1.00
C GLY A 400 -44.76 6.49 0.35
N LYS A 401 -44.54 7.66 0.98
CA LYS A 401 -43.57 8.66 0.50
C LYS A 401 -42.11 8.20 0.64
N ILE A 402 -41.76 7.52 1.72
CA ILE A 402 -40.40 6.98 1.94
C ILE A 402 -40.12 5.84 0.97
N LEU A 403 -41.08 4.93 0.77
CA LEU A 403 -40.98 3.88 -0.25
C LEU A 403 -40.90 4.47 -1.66
N GLN A 404 -41.67 5.52 -1.94
CA GLN A 404 -41.59 6.22 -3.21
C GLN A 404 -40.24 6.92 -3.39
N SER A 405 -39.68 7.54 -2.35
CA SER A 405 -38.33 8.12 -2.44
C SER A 405 -37.25 7.05 -2.60
N GLU A 406 -37.41 5.87 -2.01
CA GLU A 406 -36.52 4.73 -2.22
C GLU A 406 -36.57 4.23 -3.67
N ILE A 407 -37.76 4.21 -4.28
CA ILE A 407 -37.91 3.92 -5.71
C ILE A 407 -37.24 5.00 -6.56
N ASP A 408 -37.43 6.27 -6.21
CA ASP A 408 -36.88 7.40 -6.96
C ASP A 408 -35.33 7.46 -6.84
N GLU A 409 -34.78 7.15 -5.67
CA GLU A 409 -33.34 7.10 -5.39
C GLU A 409 -32.68 5.87 -6.03
N LYS A 410 -33.36 4.71 -6.03
CA LYS A 410 -32.96 3.53 -6.82
C LYS A 410 -33.01 3.82 -8.31
N ASP A 411 -34.02 4.53 -8.80
CA ASP A 411 -34.14 4.95 -10.21
C ASP A 411 -33.01 5.95 -10.58
N GLU A 412 -32.58 6.84 -9.66
CA GLU A 412 -31.45 7.76 -9.86
C GLU A 412 -30.09 7.02 -9.89
N ILE A 413 -29.86 6.09 -8.96
CA ILE A 413 -28.66 5.25 -8.93
C ILE A 413 -28.57 4.41 -10.20
N LEU A 414 -29.68 3.77 -10.61
CA LEU A 414 -29.75 2.99 -11.83
C LEU A 414 -29.50 3.86 -13.08
N ALA A 415 -30.01 5.08 -13.13
CA ALA A 415 -29.75 6.02 -14.22
C ALA A 415 -28.27 6.45 -14.31
N LYS A 416 -27.58 6.61 -13.17
CA LYS A 416 -26.14 6.91 -13.12
C LYS A 416 -25.32 5.71 -13.60
N VAL A 417 -25.64 4.50 -13.13
CA VAL A 417 -24.98 3.26 -13.55
C VAL A 417 -25.18 3.00 -15.05
N LEU A 418 -26.40 3.16 -15.57
CA LEU A 418 -26.70 2.99 -16.99
C LEU A 418 -25.95 4.00 -17.87
N LYS A 419 -25.80 5.26 -17.45
CA LYS A 419 -25.00 6.27 -18.17
C LYS A 419 -23.51 5.94 -18.22
N THR A 420 -22.97 5.35 -17.16
CA THR A 420 -21.57 4.88 -17.12
C THR A 420 -21.38 3.67 -18.05
N VAL A 421 -22.32 2.73 -18.04
CA VAL A 421 -22.30 1.53 -18.90
C VAL A 421 -22.54 1.85 -20.39
N GLU A 422 -23.43 2.80 -20.72
CA GLU A 422 -23.66 3.26 -22.10
C GLU A 422 -22.45 4.00 -22.68
N LYS A 423 -21.65 4.69 -21.83
CA LYS A 423 -20.37 5.28 -22.21
C LYS A 423 -19.29 4.23 -22.53
N GLU A 424 -19.43 3.02 -22.01
CA GLU A 424 -18.43 1.95 -22.12
C GLU A 424 -18.78 0.82 -23.11
N ASN A 425 -19.95 0.88 -23.78
CA ASN A 425 -20.45 -0.04 -24.85
C ASN A 425 -19.36 -0.94 -25.53
N LEU A 426 -19.37 -2.28 -25.51
CA LEU A 426 -20.46 -3.26 -25.62
C LEU A 426 -19.94 -4.68 -25.31
N LYS A 427 -20.55 -5.39 -24.33
CA LYS A 427 -20.75 -6.86 -24.39
C LYS A 427 -22.03 -7.34 -23.69
N ASP A 428 -22.58 -6.57 -22.74
CA ASP A 428 -23.69 -7.02 -21.89
C ASP A 428 -25.08 -6.43 -22.22
N ALA A 429 -25.29 -5.93 -23.46
CA ALA A 429 -26.59 -5.38 -23.89
C ALA A 429 -27.76 -6.36 -23.69
N SER A 430 -27.51 -7.67 -23.81
CA SER A 430 -28.50 -8.73 -23.58
C SER A 430 -28.88 -8.87 -22.11
N ARG A 431 -27.91 -8.76 -21.19
CA ARG A 431 -28.14 -8.82 -19.74
C ARG A 431 -28.84 -7.57 -19.23
N LEU A 432 -28.50 -6.40 -19.77
CA LEU A 432 -29.16 -5.12 -19.47
C LEU A 432 -30.64 -5.12 -19.88
N LYS A 433 -30.96 -5.72 -21.03
CA LYS A 433 -32.34 -5.85 -21.53
C LYS A 433 -33.19 -6.78 -20.64
N THR A 434 -32.59 -7.89 -20.19
CA THR A 434 -33.23 -8.83 -19.26
C THR A 434 -33.42 -8.21 -17.87
N ALA A 435 -32.43 -7.48 -17.34
CA ALA A 435 -32.53 -6.77 -16.07
C ALA A 435 -33.62 -5.68 -16.09
N ARG A 436 -33.70 -4.87 -17.16
CA ARG A 436 -34.79 -3.90 -17.36
C ARG A 436 -36.17 -4.56 -17.42
N GLN A 437 -36.31 -5.70 -18.10
CA GLN A 437 -37.58 -6.43 -18.19
C GLN A 437 -37.99 -7.07 -16.86
N ASN A 438 -37.05 -7.61 -16.11
CA ASN A 438 -37.31 -8.19 -14.79
C ASN A 438 -37.71 -7.11 -13.77
N TYR A 439 -37.02 -5.97 -13.77
CA TYR A 439 -37.38 -4.83 -12.93
C TYR A 439 -38.77 -4.27 -13.25
N LYS A 440 -39.12 -4.15 -14.53
CA LYS A 440 -40.46 -3.68 -14.96
C LYS A 440 -41.57 -4.63 -14.47
N LYS A 441 -41.37 -5.94 -14.59
CA LYS A 441 -42.32 -6.96 -14.10
C LYS A 441 -42.45 -6.95 -12.57
N MET A 442 -41.34 -6.77 -11.85
CA MET A 442 -41.35 -6.64 -10.38
C MET A 442 -42.10 -5.39 -9.92
N LYS A 443 -41.86 -4.23 -10.55
CA LYS A 443 -42.53 -2.95 -10.25
C LYS A 443 -44.03 -2.99 -10.54
N GLU A 444 -44.46 -3.68 -11.61
CA GLU A 444 -45.87 -3.88 -11.95
C GLU A 444 -46.58 -4.81 -10.96
N LYS A 445 -45.91 -5.89 -10.51
CA LYS A 445 -46.43 -6.81 -9.50
C LYS A 445 -46.60 -6.15 -8.12
N TYR A 446 -45.57 -5.44 -7.65
CA TYR A 446 -45.62 -4.75 -6.35
C TYR A 446 -46.68 -3.63 -6.29
N ASN A 447 -46.84 -2.87 -7.37
CA ASN A 447 -47.91 -1.86 -7.46
C ASN A 447 -49.32 -2.46 -7.54
N CYS A 448 -49.48 -3.70 -8.03
CA CYS A 448 -50.73 -4.45 -7.93
C CYS A 448 -50.98 -4.91 -6.50
N ASP A 449 -50.00 -5.55 -5.86
CA ASP A 449 -50.12 -6.13 -4.52
C ASP A 449 -50.41 -5.05 -3.46
N VAL A 450 -49.80 -3.86 -3.57
CA VAL A 450 -50.07 -2.72 -2.67
C VAL A 450 -51.48 -2.15 -2.91
N LYS A 451 -51.94 -2.06 -4.17
CA LYS A 451 -53.30 -1.59 -4.49
C LYS A 451 -54.38 -2.60 -4.12
N GLU A 452 -54.11 -3.90 -4.23
CA GLU A 452 -55.03 -4.96 -3.83
C GLU A 452 -55.14 -5.08 -2.32
N ASN A 453 -54.01 -5.07 -1.58
CA ASN A 453 -54.04 -5.08 -0.11
C ASN A 453 -54.74 -3.85 0.49
N LEU A 454 -54.57 -2.68 -0.12
CA LEU A 454 -55.34 -1.49 0.26
C LEU A 454 -56.83 -1.67 -0.05
N LYS A 455 -57.21 -2.21 -1.22
CA LYS A 455 -58.62 -2.39 -1.61
C LYS A 455 -59.33 -3.50 -0.83
N GLU A 456 -58.66 -4.58 -0.45
CA GLU A 456 -59.24 -5.69 0.31
C GLU A 456 -59.53 -5.29 1.75
N LYS A 457 -58.59 -4.63 2.45
CA LYS A 457 -58.85 -4.07 3.80
C LYS A 457 -59.97 -3.01 3.80
N PHE A 458 -60.14 -2.24 2.71
CA PHE A 458 -61.27 -1.29 2.57
C PHE A 458 -62.60 -1.95 2.17
N LYS A 459 -62.62 -3.19 1.68
CA LYS A 459 -63.85 -3.95 1.39
C LYS A 459 -64.41 -4.62 2.65
N GLU A 460 -63.54 -5.11 3.54
CA GLU A 460 -63.94 -5.68 4.84
C GLU A 460 -64.59 -4.63 5.75
N ASP A 461 -64.13 -3.37 5.70
CA ASP A 461 -64.71 -2.23 6.43
C ASP A 461 -66.08 -1.74 5.89
N LYS A 462 -66.50 -2.20 4.69
CA LYS A 462 -67.82 -1.86 4.11
C LYS A 462 -68.88 -2.94 4.34
N THR A 463 -68.50 -4.09 4.90
CA THR A 463 -69.40 -5.23 5.15
C THR A 463 -69.84 -5.37 6.59
N CYS A 464 -69.65 -4.36 7.45
CA CYS A 464 -70.46 -4.27 8.66
C CYS A 464 -71.86 -3.80 8.25
N PRO A 465 -72.89 -4.66 8.24
CA PRO A 465 -74.22 -4.26 7.83
C PRO A 465 -74.74 -3.28 8.87
N ILE A 466 -75.14 -2.11 8.39
CA ILE A 466 -76.02 -1.23 9.13
C ILE A 466 -77.32 -2.01 9.35
N LEU A 467 -77.56 -2.47 10.58
CA LEU A 467 -78.88 -2.71 11.13
C LEU A 467 -78.91 -2.21 12.57
#